data_AF-A0A9X7CGJ8-F1
#
_entry.id   AF-A0A9X7CGJ8-F1
#
_cell.length_a   1.000
_cell.length_b   1.000
_cell.length_c   1.000
_cell.angle_alpha   90.00
_cell.angle_beta   90.00
_cell.angle_gamma   90.00
#
_symmetry.space_group_name_H-M   'P 1'
#
loop_
_entity.id
_entity.type
_entity.pdbx_description
1 polymer ?
#
loop_
_entity_poly.entity_id
_entity_poly.type
_entity_poly.pdbx_seq_one_letter_code
_entity_poly.pdbx_strand_id
1 'polypeptide(L)'
;MANVKEKDVAKGSGKEKALEETLKKLEKQFGKGSIMKLGERPEQKISVVSSGSIGLDIALGVGGYPKGRITEIYGPESSGKTTLALHAIAEVQKQGGTAAFIDAEHALDPVYAEKLGVNIDELLLSQPDTGEEALEIAEALVRSSAVEIVVIDSVAALVPKAEIEGDMGDSHMAVQARLMGKALRKLSGAISKNGVIAIFLNQLREKVGITYGNPETTPGGRALKFYSTVRLEVRRSTPLKQGKDSVVIGNKTTVKVVKNKVAPPFKKIEFDILYGEGVSIEGEFIDIGSELEIIQKSGAWYSYKEERLGQGRDNAKQFLKENEHIRIAVQKEIKDHYSQKEQTPDSKGEIVVTKENDDTNIIEETESAALEVI
;
A
#
# COMPACT_ATOMS: atom_id res chain seq x y z
N MET A 1 -24.42 65.77 -9.76
CA MET A 1 -25.14 64.50 -9.55
C MET A 1 -24.11 63.40 -9.55
N ALA A 2 -23.55 63.09 -8.38
CA ALA A 2 -23.85 61.92 -7.54
C ALA A 2 -23.12 60.64 -8.05
N ASN A 3 -21.93 60.35 -7.52
CA ASN A 3 -21.64 59.41 -6.41
C ASN A 3 -21.90 57.92 -6.74
N VAL A 4 -20.90 57.25 -7.33
CA VAL A 4 -20.71 55.79 -7.28
C VAL A 4 -19.20 55.46 -7.31
N LYS A 5 -18.47 55.85 -6.28
CA LYS A 5 -17.11 55.34 -5.99
C LYS A 5 -16.93 55.28 -4.48
N GLU A 6 -17.51 54.25 -3.85
CA GLU A 6 -17.18 53.80 -2.49
C GLU A 6 -18.14 52.66 -2.13
N LYS A 7 -17.78 51.40 -2.39
CA LYS A 7 -18.43 50.27 -1.69
C LYS A 7 -17.74 48.89 -1.70
N ASP A 8 -16.51 48.74 -2.19
CA ASP A 8 -15.89 47.39 -2.28
C ASP A 8 -14.50 47.23 -1.62
N VAL A 9 -14.20 47.97 -0.54
CA VAL A 9 -12.94 47.76 0.22
C VAL A 9 -13.16 47.40 1.71
N ALA A 10 -14.40 47.31 2.19
CA ALA A 10 -14.68 47.11 3.62
C ALA A 10 -15.24 45.72 4.02
N LYS A 11 -15.24 44.71 3.13
CA LYS A 11 -15.80 43.37 3.42
C LYS A 11 -14.79 42.28 3.81
N GLY A 12 -13.48 42.54 3.74
CA GLY A 12 -12.42 41.56 4.04
C GLY A 12 -11.92 41.57 5.51
N SER A 13 -11.77 42.75 6.12
CA SER A 13 -10.94 42.88 7.33
C SER A 13 -11.57 42.31 8.61
N GLY A 14 -12.89 42.35 8.75
CA GLY A 14 -13.58 41.84 9.96
C GLY A 14 -13.65 40.31 10.01
N LYS A 15 -13.88 39.67 8.86
CA LYS A 15 -13.92 38.20 8.75
C LYS A 15 -12.54 37.58 8.88
N GLU A 16 -11.51 38.21 8.29
CA GLU A 16 -10.12 37.76 8.40
C GLU A 16 -9.60 37.88 9.83
N LYS A 17 -9.86 38.99 10.53
CA LYS A 17 -9.49 39.13 11.96
C LYS A 17 -10.21 38.11 12.85
N ALA A 18 -11.51 37.93 12.67
CA ALA A 18 -12.27 36.93 13.42
C ALA A 18 -11.74 35.50 13.15
N LEU A 19 -11.36 35.20 11.91
CA LEU A 19 -10.73 33.94 11.54
C LEU A 19 -9.36 33.78 12.21
N GLU A 20 -8.49 34.78 12.17
CA GLU A 20 -7.17 34.72 12.82
C GLU A 20 -7.26 34.56 14.34
N GLU A 21 -8.17 35.28 14.99
CA GLU A 21 -8.41 35.12 16.43
C GLU A 21 -8.93 33.73 16.76
N THR A 22 -9.80 33.18 15.92
CA THR A 22 -10.31 31.81 16.06
C THR A 22 -9.19 30.80 15.86
N LEU A 23 -8.35 30.96 14.84
CA LEU A 23 -7.17 30.11 14.60
C LEU A 23 -6.21 30.14 15.80
N LYS A 24 -5.89 31.32 16.33
CA LYS A 24 -5.03 31.48 17.52
C LYS A 24 -5.64 30.83 18.76
N LYS A 25 -6.95 30.96 18.97
CA LYS A 25 -7.66 30.29 20.08
C LYS A 25 -7.60 28.76 19.92
N LEU A 26 -7.83 28.25 18.72
CA LEU A 26 -7.75 26.83 18.41
C LEU A 26 -6.34 26.27 18.58
N GLU A 27 -5.29 26.97 18.14
CA GLU A 27 -3.90 26.58 18.36
C GLU A 27 -3.52 26.60 19.85
N LYS A 28 -3.99 27.60 20.61
CA LYS A 28 -3.75 27.66 22.06
C LYS A 28 -4.44 26.51 22.81
N GLN A 29 -5.64 26.12 22.37
CA GLN A 29 -6.43 25.07 23.01
C GLN A 29 -5.97 23.65 22.62
N PHE A 30 -5.59 23.45 21.36
CA PHE A 30 -5.32 22.11 20.80
C PHE A 30 -3.84 21.88 20.43
N GLY A 31 -2.98 22.88 20.61
CA GLY A 31 -1.55 22.83 20.33
C GLY A 31 -1.17 23.42 18.96
N LYS A 32 0.10 23.80 18.81
CA LYS A 32 0.63 24.32 17.53
C LYS A 32 0.44 23.28 16.42
N GLY A 33 -0.08 23.73 15.27
CA GLY A 33 -0.32 22.88 14.11
C GLY A 33 -1.62 22.06 14.15
N SER A 34 -2.50 22.29 15.13
CA SER A 34 -3.84 21.68 15.17
C SER A 34 -4.74 22.16 14.02
N ILE A 35 -4.50 23.37 13.52
CA ILE A 35 -5.19 23.98 12.38
C ILE A 35 -4.20 24.87 11.62
N MET A 36 -4.14 24.72 10.30
CA MET A 36 -3.24 25.47 9.42
C MET A 36 -3.84 25.55 8.03
N LYS A 37 -3.48 26.57 7.25
CA LYS A 37 -3.88 26.60 5.84
C LYS A 37 -3.14 25.50 5.08
N LEU A 38 -3.83 24.83 4.16
CA LEU A 38 -3.27 23.69 3.44
C LEU A 38 -2.02 24.06 2.63
N GLY A 39 -1.98 25.26 2.04
CA GLY A 39 -0.83 25.78 1.29
C GLY A 39 0.31 26.37 2.14
N GLU A 40 0.12 26.50 3.45
CA GLU A 40 1.19 26.88 4.40
C GLU A 40 1.94 25.65 4.92
N ARG A 41 1.52 24.43 4.54
CA ARG A 41 2.33 23.23 4.76
C ARG A 41 3.57 23.34 3.88
N PRO A 42 4.80 23.19 4.42
CA PRO A 42 5.93 22.90 3.55
C PRO A 42 5.56 21.68 2.71
N GLU A 43 5.98 21.64 1.45
CA GLU A 43 5.75 20.52 0.53
C GLU A 43 6.21 19.22 1.21
N GLN A 44 5.28 18.52 1.89
CA GLN A 44 5.63 17.36 2.69
C GLN A 44 5.75 16.20 1.73
N LYS A 45 6.96 16.01 1.18
CA LYS A 45 7.36 14.72 0.62
C LYS A 45 7.03 13.66 1.67
N ILE A 46 6.13 12.76 1.32
CA ILE A 46 5.69 11.70 2.22
C ILE A 46 6.94 10.86 2.52
N SER A 47 7.31 10.77 3.79
CA SER A 47 8.42 9.90 4.19
C SER A 47 8.03 8.45 3.96
N VAL A 48 8.91 7.69 3.33
CA VAL A 48 8.70 6.28 2.97
C VAL A 48 9.89 5.43 3.39
N VAL A 49 9.68 4.12 3.47
CA VAL A 49 10.74 3.11 3.55
C VAL A 49 10.55 2.14 2.40
N SER A 50 11.66 1.71 1.77
CA SER A 50 11.59 0.75 0.66
C SER A 50 10.85 -0.51 1.07
N SER A 51 10.16 -1.12 0.11
CA SER A 51 9.50 -2.40 0.29
C SER A 51 10.43 -3.60 0.16
N GLY A 52 11.71 -3.38 -0.17
CA GLY A 52 12.66 -4.44 -0.53
C GLY A 52 12.53 -4.92 -1.99
N SER A 53 11.55 -4.36 -2.73
CA SER A 53 11.30 -4.61 -4.15
C SER A 53 11.23 -3.28 -4.88
N ILE A 54 12.09 -3.08 -5.88
CA ILE A 54 12.06 -1.83 -6.67
C ILE A 54 10.75 -1.73 -7.46
N GLY A 55 10.26 -2.86 -7.95
CA GLY A 55 9.02 -2.92 -8.72
C GLY A 55 7.82 -2.53 -7.86
N LEU A 56 7.77 -3.00 -6.61
CA LEU A 56 6.73 -2.60 -5.67
C LEU A 56 6.87 -1.13 -5.25
N ASP A 57 8.09 -0.62 -5.04
CA ASP A 57 8.32 0.80 -4.74
C ASP A 57 7.81 1.72 -5.86
N ILE A 58 8.03 1.34 -7.12
CA ILE A 58 7.49 2.00 -8.31
C ILE A 58 5.96 1.90 -8.36
N ALA A 59 5.40 0.72 -8.08
CA ALA A 59 3.96 0.49 -8.07
C ALA A 59 3.25 1.30 -6.96
N LEU A 60 3.92 1.52 -5.82
CA LEU A 60 3.43 2.38 -4.74
C LEU A 60 3.45 3.86 -5.13
N GLY A 61 4.31 4.26 -6.07
CA GLY A 61 4.37 5.61 -6.65
C GLY A 61 4.87 6.70 -5.71
N VAL A 62 5.28 6.33 -4.50
CA VAL A 62 5.98 7.22 -3.54
C VAL A 62 7.36 6.66 -3.17
N GLY A 63 7.77 5.55 -3.80
CA GLY A 63 9.08 4.92 -3.57
C GLY A 63 9.14 3.98 -2.37
N GLY A 64 8.00 3.57 -1.80
CA GLY A 64 7.96 2.61 -0.70
C GLY A 64 6.72 2.72 0.18
N TYR A 65 6.77 2.06 1.35
CA TYR A 65 5.72 2.11 2.35
C TYR A 65 5.68 3.48 3.06
N PRO A 66 4.54 4.19 3.06
CA PRO A 66 4.46 5.52 3.65
C PRO A 66 4.46 5.47 5.19
N LYS A 67 5.36 6.24 5.81
CA LYS A 67 5.43 6.45 7.26
C LYS A 67 4.18 7.12 7.79
N GLY A 68 3.79 6.75 9.00
CA GLY A 68 2.60 7.26 9.68
C GLY A 68 1.29 6.79 9.06
N ARG A 69 1.29 5.69 8.31
CA ARG A 69 0.11 5.17 7.61
C ARG A 69 -0.07 3.68 7.83
N ILE A 70 -1.32 3.25 7.60
CA ILE A 70 -1.71 1.84 7.62
C ILE A 70 -1.68 1.28 6.19
N THR A 71 -1.05 0.12 6.04
CA THR A 71 -1.04 -0.69 4.82
C THR A 71 -1.69 -2.04 5.13
N GLU A 72 -2.65 -2.48 4.31
CA GLU A 72 -3.18 -3.84 4.37
C GLU A 72 -2.57 -4.65 3.23
N ILE A 73 -1.97 -5.81 3.53
CA ILE A 73 -1.49 -6.77 2.54
C ILE A 73 -2.34 -8.02 2.68
N TYR A 74 -3.09 -8.36 1.65
CA TYR A 74 -4.03 -9.48 1.69
C TYR A 74 -3.92 -10.37 0.46
N GLY A 75 -4.38 -11.61 0.59
CA GLY A 75 -4.28 -12.59 -0.48
C GLY A 75 -4.45 -14.01 0.02
N PRO A 76 -4.41 -15.01 -0.89
CA PRO A 76 -4.45 -16.42 -0.54
C PRO A 76 -3.31 -16.82 0.41
N GLU A 77 -3.44 -17.99 1.03
CA GLU A 77 -2.34 -18.61 1.76
C GLU A 77 -1.14 -18.83 0.82
N SER A 78 0.08 -18.79 1.40
CA SER A 78 1.33 -18.99 0.64
C SER A 78 1.51 -18.05 -0.57
N SER A 79 0.82 -16.90 -0.61
CA SER A 79 0.98 -15.93 -1.70
C SER A 79 2.20 -15.02 -1.56
N GLY A 80 2.86 -15.01 -0.39
CA GLY A 80 4.03 -14.16 -0.10
C GLY A 80 3.76 -12.95 0.78
N LYS A 81 2.59 -12.86 1.44
CA LYS A 81 2.22 -11.75 2.34
C LYS A 81 3.27 -11.51 3.44
N THR A 82 3.59 -12.55 4.21
CA THR A 82 4.58 -12.50 5.29
C THR A 82 5.98 -12.22 4.75
N THR A 83 6.35 -12.79 3.60
CA THR A 83 7.61 -12.45 2.91
C THR A 83 7.74 -10.95 2.64
N LEU A 84 6.70 -10.30 2.09
CA LEU A 84 6.74 -8.85 1.84
C LEU A 84 6.82 -8.03 3.13
N ALA A 85 6.15 -8.45 4.19
CA ALA A 85 6.24 -7.79 5.47
C ALA A 85 7.65 -7.92 6.10
N LEU A 86 8.27 -9.09 5.98
CA LEU A 86 9.64 -9.31 6.45
C LEU A 86 10.66 -8.50 5.66
N HIS A 87 10.50 -8.35 4.34
CA HIS A 87 11.31 -7.41 3.54
C HIS A 87 11.14 -5.96 4.01
N ALA A 88 9.90 -5.54 4.32
CA ALA A 88 9.65 -4.21 4.87
C ALA A 88 10.35 -4.00 6.23
N ILE A 89 10.34 -5.02 7.10
CA ILE A 89 11.05 -5.01 8.38
C ILE A 89 12.55 -4.90 8.16
N ALA A 90 13.12 -5.74 7.29
CA ALA A 90 14.54 -5.73 6.97
C ALA A 90 14.99 -4.35 6.47
N GLU A 91 14.21 -3.69 5.60
CA GLU A 91 14.51 -2.34 5.11
C GLU A 91 14.46 -1.27 6.21
N VAL A 92 13.56 -1.40 7.19
CA VAL A 92 13.52 -0.50 8.36
C VAL A 92 14.75 -0.71 9.26
N GLN A 93 15.09 -1.96 9.55
CA GLN A 93 16.24 -2.30 10.39
C GLN A 93 17.57 -1.91 9.75
N LYS A 94 17.70 -2.03 8.41
CA LYS A 94 18.87 -1.52 7.66
C LYS A 94 19.09 -0.02 7.85
N GLN A 95 18.04 0.74 8.12
CA GLN A 95 18.10 2.18 8.42
C GLN A 95 18.29 2.48 9.91
N GLY A 96 18.53 1.46 10.75
CA GLY A 96 18.66 1.58 12.20
C GLY A 96 17.34 1.76 12.94
N GLY A 97 16.20 1.52 12.29
CA GLY A 97 14.88 1.62 12.92
C GLY A 97 14.48 0.33 13.65
N THR A 98 13.69 0.47 14.71
CA THR A 98 13.16 -0.67 15.46
C THR A 98 11.91 -1.22 14.78
N ALA A 99 11.80 -2.55 14.72
CA ALA A 99 10.66 -3.25 14.14
C ALA A 99 9.95 -4.11 15.19
N ALA A 100 8.64 -4.23 15.03
CA ALA A 100 7.82 -5.14 15.83
C ALA A 100 6.95 -6.04 14.95
N PHE A 101 6.80 -7.29 15.36
CA PHE A 101 5.98 -8.30 14.72
C PHE A 101 5.02 -8.91 15.73
N ILE A 102 3.72 -8.76 15.48
CA ILE A 102 2.64 -9.35 16.27
C ILE A 102 2.17 -10.59 15.52
N ASP A 103 2.67 -11.75 15.94
CA ASP A 103 2.41 -13.06 15.34
C ASP A 103 1.21 -13.73 16.02
N ALA A 104 0.02 -13.33 15.61
CA ALA A 104 -1.24 -13.94 16.03
C ALA A 104 -1.49 -15.30 15.34
N GLU A 105 -0.80 -15.61 14.23
CA GLU A 105 -0.87 -16.94 13.58
C GLU A 105 0.09 -17.96 14.19
N HIS A 106 1.00 -17.55 15.07
CA HIS A 106 2.06 -18.38 15.67
C HIS A 106 2.89 -19.16 14.63
N ALA A 107 3.14 -18.52 13.49
CA ALA A 107 3.68 -19.17 12.29
C ALA A 107 4.97 -18.52 11.75
N LEU A 108 5.53 -17.52 12.46
CA LEU A 108 6.77 -16.89 12.03
C LEU A 108 7.96 -17.86 12.15
N ASP A 109 8.69 -18.07 11.05
CA ASP A 109 9.96 -18.81 11.02
C ASP A 109 11.15 -17.84 11.17
N PRO A 110 11.87 -17.86 12.31
CA PRO A 110 13.03 -16.99 12.53
C PRO A 110 14.16 -17.23 11.54
N VAL A 111 14.40 -18.47 11.13
CA VAL A 111 15.49 -18.83 10.19
C VAL A 111 15.18 -18.28 8.81
N TYR A 112 13.92 -18.34 8.39
CA TYR A 112 13.51 -17.73 7.13
C TYR A 112 13.61 -16.20 7.21
N ALA A 113 13.15 -15.58 8.29
CA ALA A 113 13.23 -14.13 8.48
C ALA A 113 14.69 -13.62 8.45
N GLU A 114 15.62 -14.32 9.10
CA GLU A 114 17.05 -13.98 9.09
C GLU A 114 17.62 -14.01 7.66
N LYS A 115 17.27 -15.02 6.86
CA LYS A 115 17.67 -15.11 5.45
C LYS A 115 17.14 -13.98 4.59
N LEU A 116 16.00 -13.38 4.96
CA LEU A 116 15.47 -12.18 4.30
C LEU A 116 16.17 -10.89 4.75
N GLY A 117 17.15 -10.97 5.65
CA GLY A 117 17.90 -9.83 6.17
C GLY A 117 17.25 -9.15 7.37
N VAL A 118 16.31 -9.82 8.04
CA VAL A 118 15.77 -9.35 9.32
C VAL A 118 16.80 -9.62 10.41
N ASN A 119 17.12 -8.59 11.20
CA ASN A 119 17.89 -8.76 12.43
C ASN A 119 16.95 -9.34 13.50
N ILE A 120 17.08 -10.64 13.77
CA ILE A 120 16.25 -11.38 14.70
C ILE A 120 16.47 -10.95 16.15
N ASP A 121 17.72 -10.64 16.51
CA ASP A 121 18.09 -10.27 17.89
C ASP A 121 17.41 -8.96 18.35
N GLU A 122 17.13 -8.06 17.41
CA GLU A 122 16.52 -6.76 17.65
C GLU A 122 15.04 -6.69 17.24
N LEU A 123 14.46 -7.78 16.72
CA LEU A 123 13.06 -7.81 16.32
C LEU A 123 12.16 -8.02 17.55
N LEU A 124 11.28 -7.06 17.84
CA LEU A 124 10.29 -7.22 18.90
C LEU A 124 9.19 -8.18 18.43
N LEU A 125 9.16 -9.40 18.97
CA LEU A 125 8.15 -10.40 18.67
C LEU A 125 7.12 -10.48 19.81
N SER A 126 5.83 -10.49 19.44
CA SER A 126 4.73 -10.77 20.36
C SER A 126 3.86 -11.87 19.80
N GLN A 127 3.51 -12.85 20.62
CA GLN A 127 2.60 -13.95 20.31
C GLN A 127 1.40 -13.90 21.27
N PRO A 128 0.41 -13.03 20.98
CA PRO A 128 -0.70 -12.76 21.89
C PRO A 128 -1.73 -13.90 21.90
N ASP A 129 -2.44 -14.06 23.02
CA ASP A 129 -3.49 -15.06 23.16
C ASP A 129 -4.83 -14.57 22.60
N THR A 130 -5.05 -13.25 22.57
CA THR A 130 -6.33 -12.63 22.16
C THR A 130 -6.14 -11.48 21.18
N GLY A 131 -7.18 -11.21 20.38
CA GLY A 131 -7.20 -10.08 19.46
C GLY A 131 -7.14 -8.72 20.17
N GLU A 132 -7.76 -8.58 21.34
CA GLU A 132 -7.62 -7.38 22.18
C GLU A 132 -6.17 -7.14 22.58
N GLU A 133 -5.52 -8.16 23.15
CA GLU A 133 -4.12 -8.10 23.59
C GLU A 133 -3.19 -7.73 22.44
N ALA A 134 -3.32 -8.40 21.29
CA ALA A 134 -2.54 -8.10 20.09
C ALA A 134 -2.60 -6.61 19.70
N LEU A 135 -3.81 -6.04 19.71
CA LEU A 135 -4.05 -4.65 19.31
C LEU A 135 -3.63 -3.65 20.39
N GLU A 136 -3.71 -4.02 21.67
CA GLU A 136 -3.22 -3.22 22.80
C GLU A 136 -1.69 -3.16 22.83
N ILE A 137 -1.01 -4.28 22.59
CA ILE A 137 0.45 -4.34 22.43
C ILE A 137 0.88 -3.47 21.24
N ALA A 138 0.23 -3.63 20.08
CA ALA A 138 0.50 -2.78 18.92
C ALA A 138 0.27 -1.28 19.23
N GLU A 139 -0.77 -0.94 19.98
CA GLU A 139 -1.04 0.45 20.39
C GLU A 139 0.06 1.00 21.31
N ALA A 140 0.49 0.22 22.31
CA ALA A 140 1.54 0.61 23.24
C ALA A 140 2.88 0.84 22.51
N LEU A 141 3.25 -0.08 21.62
CA LEU A 141 4.47 0.03 20.81
C LEU A 141 4.43 1.27 19.91
N VAL A 142 3.34 1.49 19.19
CA VAL A 142 3.19 2.69 18.34
C VAL A 142 3.28 3.97 19.16
N ARG A 143 2.67 4.01 20.35
CA ARG A 143 2.66 5.19 21.23
C ARG A 143 4.01 5.51 21.86
N SER A 144 4.87 4.51 22.03
CA SER A 144 6.21 4.68 22.59
C SER A 144 7.12 5.57 21.73
N SER A 145 6.79 5.72 20.44
CA SER A 145 7.65 6.38 19.43
C SER A 145 9.03 5.72 19.26
N ALA A 146 9.20 4.49 19.76
CA ALA A 146 10.44 3.72 19.66
C ALA A 146 10.42 2.68 18.53
N VAL A 147 9.28 2.55 17.83
CA VAL A 147 9.05 1.56 16.77
C VAL A 147 8.66 2.27 15.48
N GLU A 148 9.35 1.92 14.40
CA GLU A 148 9.24 2.55 13.09
C GLU A 148 8.33 1.74 12.17
N ILE A 149 8.20 0.44 12.43
CA ILE A 149 7.28 -0.47 11.74
C ILE A 149 6.66 -1.48 12.72
N VAL A 150 5.35 -1.68 12.60
CA VAL A 150 4.63 -2.75 13.26
C VAL A 150 3.91 -3.60 12.22
N VAL A 151 4.13 -4.91 12.25
CA VAL A 151 3.44 -5.89 11.42
C VAL A 151 2.49 -6.70 12.30
N ILE A 152 1.24 -6.89 11.86
CA ILE A 152 0.26 -7.75 12.52
C ILE A 152 -0.08 -8.91 11.57
N ASP A 153 0.34 -10.12 11.93
CA ASP A 153 0.13 -11.36 11.17
C ASP A 153 -0.73 -12.35 11.98
N SER A 154 -2.03 -12.47 11.73
CA SER A 154 -2.84 -11.73 10.75
C SER A 154 -4.17 -11.30 11.36
N VAL A 155 -4.86 -10.39 10.68
CA VAL A 155 -6.18 -9.90 11.10
C VAL A 155 -7.19 -11.04 11.27
N ALA A 156 -7.06 -12.11 10.49
CA ALA A 156 -7.95 -13.26 10.59
C ALA A 156 -7.81 -13.97 11.96
N ALA A 157 -6.60 -13.96 12.54
CA ALA A 157 -6.27 -14.58 13.81
C ALA A 157 -6.48 -13.66 15.03
N LEU A 158 -6.94 -12.42 14.83
CA LEU A 158 -7.33 -11.53 15.94
C LEU A 158 -8.68 -11.95 16.50
N VAL A 159 -8.72 -13.08 17.21
CA VAL A 159 -9.93 -13.65 17.80
C VAL A 159 -10.23 -12.93 19.12
N PRO A 160 -11.43 -12.33 19.29
CA PRO A 160 -11.79 -11.66 20.52
C PRO A 160 -11.81 -12.62 21.71
N LYS A 161 -11.43 -12.15 22.90
CA LYS A 161 -11.44 -12.95 24.14
C LYS A 161 -12.78 -13.68 24.39
N ALA A 162 -13.89 -12.98 24.18
CA ALA A 162 -15.22 -13.55 24.37
C ALA A 162 -15.54 -14.72 23.41
N GLU A 163 -14.89 -14.79 22.25
CA GLU A 163 -15.04 -15.88 21.29
C GLU A 163 -14.14 -17.07 21.64
N ILE A 164 -12.97 -16.81 22.26
CA ILE A 164 -12.06 -17.86 22.76
C ILE A 164 -12.63 -18.55 24.01
N GLU A 165 -13.21 -17.79 24.92
CA GLU A 165 -13.80 -18.30 26.17
C GLU A 165 -15.23 -18.85 26.00
N GLY A 166 -15.88 -18.54 24.87
CA GLY A 166 -17.23 -19.00 24.54
C GLY A 166 -17.27 -20.47 24.09
N ASP A 167 -18.45 -21.07 24.14
CA ASP A 167 -18.64 -22.43 23.62
C ASP A 167 -18.65 -22.41 22.08
N MET A 168 -18.24 -23.51 21.44
CA MET A 168 -18.18 -23.60 19.96
C MET A 168 -19.51 -23.29 19.25
N GLY A 169 -20.64 -23.40 19.95
CA GLY A 169 -21.98 -23.11 19.42
C GLY A 169 -22.45 -21.66 19.63
N ASP A 170 -21.69 -20.84 20.36
CA ASP A 170 -22.10 -19.49 20.70
C ASP A 170 -22.00 -18.54 19.50
N SER A 171 -23.03 -17.71 19.33
CA SER A 171 -23.10 -16.78 18.22
C SER A 171 -22.42 -15.45 18.57
N HIS A 172 -21.15 -15.31 18.19
CA HIS A 172 -20.40 -14.08 18.32
C HIS A 172 -20.48 -13.24 17.04
N MET A 173 -21.68 -12.74 16.70
CA MET A 173 -21.87 -11.95 15.48
C MET A 173 -21.07 -10.64 15.50
N ALA A 174 -20.17 -10.50 14.53
CA ALA A 174 -19.42 -9.26 14.23
C ALA A 174 -18.53 -8.72 15.37
N VAL A 175 -18.16 -9.55 16.34
CA VAL A 175 -17.33 -9.13 17.49
C VAL A 175 -15.95 -8.67 17.01
N GLN A 176 -15.30 -9.44 16.13
CA GLN A 176 -14.01 -9.07 15.53
C GLN A 176 -14.08 -7.74 14.75
N ALA A 177 -15.16 -7.49 13.99
CA ALA A 177 -15.33 -6.24 13.25
C ALA A 177 -15.48 -5.02 14.17
N ARG A 178 -16.15 -5.18 15.32
CA ARG A 178 -16.28 -4.14 16.35
C ARG A 178 -14.94 -3.87 17.04
N LEU A 179 -14.20 -4.92 17.39
CA LEU A 179 -12.85 -4.84 17.94
C LEU A 179 -11.93 -4.04 17.02
N MET A 180 -11.84 -4.44 15.75
CA MET A 180 -11.04 -3.75 14.73
C MET A 180 -11.45 -2.29 14.56
N GLY A 181 -12.75 -2.00 14.51
CA GLY A 181 -13.25 -0.63 14.41
C GLY A 181 -12.85 0.27 15.58
N LYS A 182 -12.86 -0.26 16.80
CA LYS A 182 -12.44 0.45 18.02
C LYS A 182 -10.92 0.64 18.04
N ALA A 183 -10.16 -0.41 17.77
CA ALA A 183 -8.69 -0.38 17.78
C ALA A 183 -8.13 0.55 16.72
N LEU A 184 -8.58 0.45 15.45
CA LEU A 184 -8.10 1.29 14.36
C LEU A 184 -8.39 2.78 14.58
N ARG A 185 -9.49 3.11 15.28
CA ARG A 185 -9.80 4.50 15.65
C ARG A 185 -8.76 5.09 16.61
N LYS A 186 -8.23 4.28 17.53
CA LYS A 186 -7.16 4.69 18.45
C LYS A 186 -5.80 4.68 17.76
N LEU A 187 -5.49 3.58 17.06
CA LEU A 187 -4.21 3.32 16.41
C LEU A 187 -3.92 4.35 15.31
N SER A 188 -4.88 4.65 14.43
CA SER A 188 -4.63 5.53 13.27
C SER A 188 -4.08 6.91 13.65
N GLY A 189 -4.59 7.50 14.73
CA GLY A 189 -4.08 8.77 15.25
C GLY A 189 -2.65 8.66 15.80
N ALA A 190 -2.36 7.60 16.55
CA ALA A 190 -1.03 7.36 17.11
C ALA A 190 0.01 7.05 16.01
N ILE A 191 -0.36 6.19 15.06
CA ILE A 191 0.44 5.83 13.88
C ILE A 191 0.82 7.10 13.12
N SER A 192 -0.14 7.95 12.78
CA SER A 192 0.13 9.18 12.03
C SER A 192 0.99 10.18 12.79
N LYS A 193 0.79 10.31 14.11
CA LYS A 193 1.55 11.24 14.95
C LYS A 193 3.01 10.82 15.08
N ASN A 194 3.26 9.52 15.22
CA ASN A 194 4.59 8.98 15.51
C ASN A 194 5.34 8.49 14.25
N GLY A 195 4.72 8.58 13.07
CA GLY A 195 5.39 8.22 11.82
C GLY A 195 5.60 6.70 11.62
N VAL A 196 4.90 5.86 12.38
CA VAL A 196 5.04 4.40 12.31
C VAL A 196 4.42 3.86 11.02
N ILE A 197 5.05 2.88 10.38
CA ILE A 197 4.46 2.10 9.31
C ILE A 197 3.69 0.94 9.95
N ALA A 198 2.38 0.87 9.76
CA ALA A 198 1.58 -0.24 10.29
C ALA A 198 1.12 -1.15 9.15
N ILE A 199 1.61 -2.38 9.12
CA ILE A 199 1.24 -3.40 8.13
C ILE A 199 0.28 -4.40 8.80
N PHE A 200 -0.90 -4.55 8.23
CA PHE A 200 -1.84 -5.60 8.60
C PHE A 200 -1.84 -6.66 7.51
N LEU A 201 -1.45 -7.88 7.88
CA LEU A 201 -1.61 -9.03 7.00
C LEU A 201 -3.03 -9.57 7.14
N ASN A 202 -3.61 -10.00 6.02
CA ASN A 202 -4.97 -10.49 6.00
C ASN A 202 -5.15 -11.62 4.99
N GLN A 203 -6.15 -12.45 5.24
CA GLN A 203 -6.48 -13.57 4.38
C GLN A 203 -7.68 -13.23 3.49
N LEU A 204 -7.82 -13.96 2.39
CA LEU A 204 -9.05 -13.96 1.61
C LEU A 204 -10.06 -14.95 2.21
N ARG A 205 -11.33 -14.55 2.18
CA ARG A 205 -12.50 -15.38 2.47
C ARG A 205 -13.52 -15.16 1.36
N GLU A 206 -14.41 -16.11 1.17
CA GLU A 206 -15.54 -15.96 0.24
C GLU A 206 -16.81 -15.60 1.02
N LYS A 207 -17.60 -14.68 0.47
CA LYS A 207 -18.95 -14.40 0.98
C LYS A 207 -19.94 -15.41 0.41
N VAL A 208 -20.57 -16.16 1.30
CA VAL A 208 -21.65 -17.07 0.96
C VAL A 208 -22.84 -16.27 0.39
N GLY A 209 -23.42 -16.75 -0.71
CA GLY A 209 -24.62 -16.17 -1.32
C GLY A 209 -24.40 -15.09 -2.37
N ILE A 210 -23.16 -14.83 -2.80
CA ILE A 210 -22.88 -13.94 -3.93
C ILE A 210 -22.86 -14.77 -5.23
N THR A 211 -23.88 -14.60 -6.07
CA THR A 211 -24.01 -15.27 -7.38
C THR A 211 -23.46 -14.43 -8.54
N TYR A 212 -23.20 -13.13 -8.33
CA TYR A 212 -22.70 -12.21 -9.35
C TYR A 212 -21.63 -11.27 -8.77
N GLY A 213 -20.53 -11.07 -9.50
CA GLY A 213 -19.39 -10.25 -9.08
C GLY A 213 -18.27 -11.04 -8.37
N ASN A 214 -17.34 -10.34 -7.72
CA ASN A 214 -16.25 -10.98 -6.96
C ASN A 214 -16.76 -11.37 -5.55
N PRO A 215 -16.79 -12.67 -5.18
CA PRO A 215 -17.23 -13.12 -3.87
C PRO A 215 -16.20 -12.87 -2.76
N GLU A 216 -14.96 -12.53 -3.10
CA GLU A 216 -13.86 -12.42 -2.15
C GLU A 216 -14.02 -11.20 -1.22
N THR A 217 -13.70 -11.43 0.05
CA THR A 217 -13.65 -10.43 1.11
C THR A 217 -12.46 -10.68 2.04
N THR A 218 -12.19 -9.72 2.91
CA THR A 218 -11.18 -9.85 3.96
C THR A 218 -11.86 -9.85 5.35
N PRO A 219 -11.36 -10.65 6.31
CA PRO A 219 -11.75 -10.62 7.73
C PRO A 219 -11.55 -9.27 8.42
N GLY A 220 -12.10 -9.11 9.63
CA GLY A 220 -11.99 -7.87 10.43
C GLY A 220 -12.95 -6.75 10.05
N GLY A 221 -13.97 -7.05 9.24
CA GLY A 221 -14.99 -6.09 8.81
C GLY A 221 -14.49 -5.05 7.80
N ARG A 222 -15.15 -3.89 7.74
CA ARG A 222 -14.81 -2.84 6.75
C ARG A 222 -13.83 -1.79 7.24
N ALA A 223 -13.58 -1.72 8.56
CA ALA A 223 -12.81 -0.64 9.17
C ALA A 223 -11.41 -0.56 8.56
N LEU A 224 -10.67 -1.68 8.52
CA LEU A 224 -9.32 -1.73 7.95
C LEU A 224 -9.30 -1.20 6.51
N LYS A 225 -10.24 -1.64 5.67
CA LYS A 225 -10.35 -1.16 4.28
C LYS A 225 -10.43 0.36 4.16
N PHE A 226 -11.07 1.05 5.11
CA PHE A 226 -11.20 2.51 5.10
C PHE A 226 -9.96 3.22 5.66
N TYR A 227 -9.43 2.71 6.78
CA TYR A 227 -8.26 3.26 7.47
C TYR A 227 -6.96 3.05 6.68
N SER A 228 -6.82 1.93 5.95
CA SER A 228 -5.65 1.68 5.12
C SER A 228 -5.48 2.77 4.07
N THR A 229 -4.27 3.33 4.02
CA THR A 229 -3.81 4.25 2.99
C THR A 229 -3.47 3.48 1.73
N VAL A 230 -2.77 2.36 1.89
CA VAL A 230 -2.40 1.44 0.84
C VAL A 230 -3.06 0.10 1.09
N ARG A 231 -3.58 -0.55 0.05
CA ARG A 231 -4.00 -1.95 0.10
C ARG A 231 -3.34 -2.71 -1.04
N LEU A 232 -2.67 -3.80 -0.71
CA LEU A 232 -1.95 -4.66 -1.63
C LEU A 232 -2.65 -6.01 -1.69
N GLU A 233 -3.05 -6.42 -2.89
CA GLU A 233 -3.50 -7.78 -3.16
C GLU A 233 -2.33 -8.60 -3.70
N VAL A 234 -1.98 -9.67 -3.00
CA VAL A 234 -0.84 -10.53 -3.31
C VAL A 234 -1.35 -11.89 -3.76
N ARG A 235 -0.98 -12.32 -4.95
CA ARG A 235 -1.34 -13.64 -5.50
C ARG A 235 -0.12 -14.37 -6.02
N ARG A 236 -0.10 -15.67 -5.74
CA ARG A 236 0.82 -16.60 -6.39
C ARG A 236 0.34 -16.84 -7.83
N SER A 237 1.25 -16.73 -8.78
CA SER A 237 1.01 -16.96 -10.20
C SER A 237 1.61 -18.31 -10.61
N THR A 238 2.72 -18.33 -11.34
CA THR A 238 3.33 -19.57 -11.87
C THR A 238 4.47 -20.06 -10.99
N PRO A 239 4.61 -21.38 -10.76
CA PRO A 239 5.78 -21.95 -10.10
C PRO A 239 7.05 -21.70 -10.92
N LEU A 240 8.15 -21.37 -10.25
CA LEU A 240 9.47 -21.22 -10.86
C LEU A 240 10.21 -22.56 -10.75
N LYS A 241 10.69 -23.07 -11.87
CA LYS A 241 11.35 -24.38 -11.96
C LYS A 241 12.77 -24.22 -12.47
N GLN A 242 13.71 -24.96 -11.90
CA GLN A 242 15.10 -24.96 -12.33
C GLN A 242 15.64 -26.39 -12.51
N GLY A 243 16.55 -26.54 -13.48
CA GLY A 243 17.23 -27.80 -13.76
C GLY A 243 16.42 -28.81 -14.58
N LYS A 244 17.03 -29.96 -14.88
CA LYS A 244 16.44 -31.03 -15.70
C LYS A 244 15.25 -31.71 -15.01
N ASP A 245 15.25 -31.76 -13.67
CA ASP A 245 14.21 -32.41 -12.88
C ASP A 245 13.03 -31.48 -12.53
N SER A 246 13.00 -30.25 -13.07
CA SER A 246 11.90 -29.30 -12.87
C SER A 246 11.59 -29.01 -11.38
N VAL A 247 12.63 -28.98 -10.54
CA VAL A 247 12.50 -28.69 -9.10
C VAL A 247 11.93 -27.30 -8.93
N VAL A 248 10.87 -27.18 -8.13
CA VAL A 248 10.23 -25.90 -7.85
C VAL A 248 11.08 -25.13 -6.83
N ILE A 249 11.71 -24.06 -7.30
CA ILE A 249 12.62 -23.22 -6.50
C ILE A 249 11.95 -21.96 -5.94
N GLY A 250 10.71 -21.69 -6.36
CA GLY A 250 9.96 -20.52 -5.94
C GLY A 250 8.68 -20.33 -6.72
N ASN A 251 8.10 -19.15 -6.65
CA ASN A 251 6.93 -18.78 -7.43
C ASN A 251 7.04 -17.36 -7.95
N LYS A 252 6.46 -17.13 -9.13
CA LYS A 252 6.14 -15.80 -9.59
C LYS A 252 4.96 -15.29 -8.76
N THR A 253 5.09 -14.10 -8.22
CA THR A 253 4.10 -13.45 -7.37
C THR A 253 3.67 -12.14 -8.01
N THR A 254 2.36 -11.93 -8.03
CA THR A 254 1.74 -10.71 -8.50
C THR A 254 1.29 -9.89 -7.30
N VAL A 255 1.65 -8.61 -7.28
CA VAL A 255 1.13 -7.63 -6.32
C VAL A 255 0.36 -6.55 -7.06
N LYS A 256 -0.89 -6.34 -6.66
CA LYS A 256 -1.76 -5.28 -7.19
C LYS A 256 -2.06 -4.24 -6.10
N VAL A 257 -1.83 -2.97 -6.42
CA VAL A 257 -2.16 -1.86 -5.52
C VAL A 257 -3.64 -1.53 -5.65
N VAL A 258 -4.51 -2.23 -4.92
CA VAL A 258 -5.98 -2.06 -5.05
C VAL A 258 -6.50 -0.78 -4.40
N LYS A 259 -5.69 -0.15 -3.54
CA LYS A 259 -5.98 1.16 -2.95
C LYS A 259 -4.67 1.89 -2.72
N ASN A 260 -4.65 3.16 -3.07
CA ASN A 260 -3.54 4.07 -2.79
C ASN A 260 -4.11 5.48 -2.57
N LYS A 261 -3.85 6.08 -1.41
CA LYS A 261 -4.25 7.46 -1.09
C LYS A 261 -3.09 8.46 -1.22
N VAL A 262 -1.90 7.99 -1.61
CA VAL A 262 -0.68 8.82 -1.68
C VAL A 262 -0.09 8.90 -3.09
N ALA A 263 -0.48 7.98 -3.97
CA ALA A 263 -0.21 8.02 -5.41
C ALA A 263 -1.36 7.35 -6.18
N PRO A 264 -1.36 7.36 -7.53
CA PRO A 264 -2.36 6.66 -8.33
C PRO A 264 -2.44 5.16 -7.99
N PRO A 265 -3.65 4.61 -7.75
CA PRO A 265 -3.86 3.19 -7.47
C PRO A 265 -3.83 2.33 -8.74
N PHE A 266 -4.04 1.03 -8.56
CA PHE A 266 -4.26 -0.02 -9.58
C PHE A 266 -3.05 -0.44 -10.42
N LYS A 267 -1.87 0.11 -10.14
CA LYS A 267 -0.61 -0.44 -10.64
C LYS A 267 -0.46 -1.91 -10.19
N LYS A 268 0.07 -2.74 -11.09
CA LYS A 268 0.35 -4.16 -10.89
C LYS A 268 1.83 -4.37 -11.14
N ILE A 269 2.46 -5.18 -10.30
CA ILE A 269 3.83 -5.64 -10.50
C ILE A 269 3.89 -7.16 -10.37
N GLU A 270 4.85 -7.77 -11.05
CA GLU A 270 5.17 -9.18 -10.93
C GLU A 270 6.65 -9.34 -10.63
N PHE A 271 6.97 -10.19 -9.66
CA PHE A 271 8.35 -10.53 -9.32
C PHE A 271 8.44 -11.96 -8.80
N ASP A 272 9.65 -12.48 -8.75
CA ASP A 272 9.91 -13.84 -8.29
C ASP A 272 10.14 -13.86 -6.78
N ILE A 273 9.47 -14.77 -6.08
CA ILE A 273 9.79 -15.13 -4.70
C ILE A 273 10.44 -16.51 -4.71
N LEU A 274 11.72 -16.57 -4.37
CA LEU A 274 12.52 -17.78 -4.24
C LEU A 274 12.42 -18.33 -2.82
N TYR A 275 12.27 -19.65 -2.68
CA TYR A 275 12.19 -20.27 -1.36
C TYR A 275 13.52 -20.16 -0.63
N GLY A 276 13.49 -19.62 0.59
CA GLY A 276 14.69 -19.40 1.41
C GLY A 276 15.52 -18.15 1.05
N GLU A 277 15.21 -17.45 -0.03
CA GLU A 277 15.89 -16.18 -0.42
C GLU A 277 14.93 -14.97 -0.46
N GLY A 278 13.63 -15.20 -0.63
CA GLY A 278 12.63 -14.13 -0.70
C GLY A 278 12.51 -13.51 -2.09
N VAL A 279 12.25 -12.19 -2.14
CA VAL A 279 12.10 -11.48 -3.41
C VAL A 279 13.44 -11.46 -4.16
N SER A 280 13.43 -11.92 -5.40
CA SER A 280 14.61 -11.96 -6.26
C SER A 280 14.88 -10.57 -6.86
N ILE A 281 15.61 -9.73 -6.12
CA ILE A 281 15.97 -8.35 -6.48
C ILE A 281 16.63 -8.26 -7.87
N GLU A 282 17.64 -9.12 -8.13
CA GLU A 282 18.33 -9.13 -9.42
C GLU A 282 17.40 -9.50 -10.58
N GLY A 283 16.42 -10.38 -10.31
CA GLY A 283 15.38 -10.74 -11.27
C GLY A 283 14.51 -9.55 -11.65
N GLU A 284 14.12 -8.73 -10.67
CA GLU A 284 13.37 -7.51 -10.92
C GLU A 284 14.17 -6.51 -11.76
N PHE A 285 15.47 -6.35 -11.50
CA PHE A 285 16.32 -5.45 -12.28
C PHE A 285 16.45 -5.89 -13.73
N ILE A 286 16.58 -7.19 -13.99
CA ILE A 286 16.58 -7.71 -15.37
C ILE A 286 15.25 -7.42 -16.05
N ASP A 287 14.12 -7.74 -15.40
CA ASP A 287 12.80 -7.62 -16.02
C ASP A 287 12.42 -6.16 -16.28
N ILE A 288 12.53 -5.30 -15.25
CA ILE A 288 12.23 -3.86 -15.36
C ILE A 288 13.25 -3.15 -16.24
N GLY A 289 14.55 -3.48 -16.11
CA GLY A 289 15.60 -2.90 -16.95
C GLY A 289 15.41 -3.25 -18.42
N SER A 290 14.90 -4.45 -18.73
CA SER A 290 14.57 -4.84 -20.10
C SER A 290 13.33 -4.11 -20.63
N GLU A 291 12.30 -3.94 -19.80
CA GLU A 291 11.08 -3.19 -20.17
C GLU A 291 11.39 -1.71 -20.45
N LEU A 292 12.34 -1.13 -19.72
CA LEU A 292 12.78 0.26 -19.90
C LEU A 292 13.89 0.44 -20.95
N GLU A 293 14.28 -0.63 -21.66
CA GLU A 293 15.39 -0.63 -22.62
C GLU A 293 16.77 -0.21 -22.04
N ILE A 294 16.92 -0.22 -20.71
CA ILE A 294 18.19 -0.01 -20.00
C ILE A 294 19.08 -1.25 -20.19
N ILE A 295 18.47 -2.43 -20.13
CA ILE A 295 19.11 -3.71 -20.44
C ILE A 295 18.65 -4.14 -21.83
N GLN A 296 19.61 -4.26 -22.74
CA GLN A 296 19.36 -4.60 -24.14
C GLN A 296 19.25 -6.11 -24.31
N LYS A 297 18.17 -6.55 -24.97
CA LYS A 297 17.91 -7.97 -25.25
C LYS A 297 18.08 -8.26 -26.73
N SER A 298 19.14 -9.00 -27.06
CA SER A 298 19.44 -9.46 -28.43
C SER A 298 19.22 -10.97 -28.52
N GLY A 299 18.02 -11.38 -28.92
CA GLY A 299 17.60 -12.78 -28.89
C GLY A 299 17.56 -13.33 -27.47
N ALA A 300 18.45 -14.28 -27.16
CA ALA A 300 18.61 -14.85 -25.82
C ALA A 300 19.64 -14.11 -24.94
N TRP A 301 20.39 -13.14 -25.49
CA TRP A 301 21.45 -12.43 -24.77
C TRP A 301 20.95 -11.15 -24.11
N TYR A 302 21.37 -10.93 -22.86
CA TYR A 302 21.16 -9.70 -22.12
C TYR A 302 22.48 -8.93 -22.02
N SER A 303 22.45 -7.63 -22.31
CA SER A 303 23.62 -6.74 -22.23
C SER A 303 23.24 -5.43 -21.55
N TYR A 304 24.15 -4.88 -20.76
CA TYR A 304 24.01 -3.55 -20.17
C TYR A 304 25.16 -2.69 -20.67
N LYS A 305 24.85 -1.66 -21.46
CA LYS A 305 25.84 -0.87 -22.20
C LYS A 305 26.74 -1.80 -23.04
N GLU A 306 28.05 -1.82 -22.79
CA GLU A 306 29.02 -2.67 -23.49
C GLU A 306 29.22 -4.05 -22.82
N GLU A 307 28.72 -4.22 -21.59
CA GLU A 307 28.90 -5.44 -20.80
C GLU A 307 27.85 -6.49 -21.13
N ARG A 308 28.29 -7.73 -21.36
CA ARG A 308 27.40 -8.87 -21.59
C ARG A 308 27.03 -9.51 -20.26
N LEU A 309 25.78 -9.32 -19.84
CA LEU A 309 25.26 -9.90 -18.59
C LEU A 309 25.13 -11.42 -18.68
N GLY A 310 24.78 -11.96 -19.86
CA GLY A 310 24.74 -13.40 -20.09
C GLY A 310 23.65 -13.85 -21.06
N GLN A 311 23.68 -15.14 -21.39
CA GLN A 311 22.67 -15.79 -22.22
C GLN A 311 21.55 -16.35 -21.32
N GLY A 312 20.34 -15.85 -21.50
CA GLY A 312 19.17 -16.22 -20.70
C GLY A 312 19.07 -15.41 -19.40
N ARG A 313 17.84 -15.35 -18.86
CA ARG A 313 17.51 -14.54 -17.68
C ARG A 313 18.28 -14.97 -16.44
N ASP A 314 18.40 -16.28 -16.21
CA ASP A 314 19.06 -16.81 -15.00
C ASP A 314 20.55 -16.50 -14.95
N ASN A 315 21.25 -16.60 -16.10
CA ASN A 315 22.66 -16.23 -16.17
C ASN A 315 22.86 -14.72 -15.97
N ALA A 316 21.98 -13.88 -16.53
CA ALA A 316 22.02 -12.45 -16.31
C ALA A 316 21.78 -12.07 -14.83
N LYS A 317 20.87 -12.78 -14.15
CA LYS A 317 20.64 -12.63 -12.71
C LYS A 317 21.89 -12.99 -11.90
N GLN A 318 22.51 -14.13 -12.22
CA GLN A 318 23.73 -14.57 -11.53
C GLN A 318 24.86 -13.55 -11.72
N PHE A 319 25.03 -13.03 -12.94
CA PHE A 319 26.00 -11.99 -13.22
C PHE A 319 25.78 -10.72 -12.38
N LEU A 320 24.54 -10.23 -12.25
CA LEU A 320 24.24 -9.08 -11.39
C LEU A 320 24.48 -9.36 -9.90
N LYS A 321 24.26 -10.60 -9.45
CA LYS A 321 24.54 -11.03 -8.07
C LYS A 321 26.04 -11.01 -7.78
N GLU A 322 26.87 -11.40 -8.75
CA GLU A 322 28.33 -11.41 -8.65
C GLU A 322 28.96 -10.01 -8.87
N ASN A 323 28.29 -9.13 -9.62
CA ASN A 323 28.81 -7.82 -10.01
C ASN A 323 28.01 -6.67 -9.40
N GLU A 324 28.24 -6.41 -8.11
CA GLU A 324 27.49 -5.40 -7.34
C GLU A 324 27.55 -3.99 -7.94
N HIS A 325 28.70 -3.58 -8.47
CA HIS A 325 28.87 -2.25 -9.10
C HIS A 325 27.92 -2.04 -10.30
N ILE A 326 27.75 -3.06 -11.15
CA ILE A 326 26.80 -3.01 -12.28
C ILE A 326 25.37 -3.07 -11.77
N ARG A 327 25.08 -3.92 -10.78
CA ARG A 327 23.77 -4.01 -10.13
C ARG A 327 23.30 -2.65 -9.60
N ILE A 328 24.17 -1.92 -8.90
CA ILE A 328 23.88 -0.58 -8.37
C ILE A 328 23.67 0.42 -9.52
N ALA A 329 24.48 0.36 -10.58
CA ALA A 329 24.34 1.24 -11.73
C ALA A 329 22.98 1.06 -12.43
N VAL A 330 22.59 -0.20 -12.69
CA VAL A 330 21.27 -0.55 -13.25
C VAL A 330 20.14 -0.07 -12.33
N GLN A 331 20.23 -0.34 -11.03
CA GLN A 331 19.24 0.10 -10.05
C GLN A 331 19.06 1.62 -10.07
N LYS A 332 20.16 2.36 -10.14
CA LYS A 332 20.14 3.83 -10.19
C LYS A 332 19.47 4.34 -11.47
N GLU A 333 19.82 3.80 -12.63
CA GLU A 333 19.20 4.21 -13.90
C GLU A 333 17.70 3.90 -13.94
N ILE A 334 17.27 2.77 -13.39
CA ILE A 334 15.83 2.45 -13.24
C ILE A 334 15.15 3.52 -12.37
N LYS A 335 15.72 3.86 -11.21
CA LYS A 335 15.16 4.89 -10.30
C LYS A 335 15.12 6.27 -10.96
N ASP A 336 16.16 6.65 -11.68
CA ASP A 336 16.26 7.94 -12.36
C ASP A 336 15.20 8.06 -13.47
N HIS A 337 14.97 6.98 -14.23
CA HIS A 337 13.94 6.96 -15.27
C HIS A 337 12.53 7.23 -14.71
N TYR A 338 12.18 6.62 -13.57
CA TYR A 338 10.89 6.86 -12.92
C TYR A 338 10.81 8.22 -12.23
N SER A 339 11.91 8.71 -11.65
CA SER A 339 11.95 10.04 -11.03
C SER A 339 11.77 11.17 -12.05
N GLN A 340 12.27 10.99 -13.28
CA GLN A 340 12.09 11.97 -14.36
C GLN A 340 10.65 11.97 -14.90
N LYS A 341 10.01 10.79 -15.03
CA LYS A 341 8.60 10.68 -15.43
C LYS A 341 7.64 11.37 -14.45
N GLU A 342 7.95 11.39 -13.16
CA GLU A 342 7.15 12.12 -12.15
C GLU A 342 7.32 13.64 -12.20
N GLN A 343 8.42 14.15 -12.79
CA GLN A 343 8.67 15.60 -12.94
C GLN A 343 8.11 16.19 -14.23
N THR A 344 7.82 15.37 -15.23
CA THR A 344 7.01 15.76 -16.39
C THR A 344 5.54 15.44 -16.10
N PRO A 345 4.72 16.38 -15.60
CA PRO A 345 3.28 16.16 -15.59
C PRO A 345 2.84 15.92 -17.05
N ASP A 346 2.01 14.91 -17.26
CA ASP A 346 1.29 14.66 -18.51
C ASP A 346 0.52 15.92 -18.92
N SER A 347 1.19 16.82 -19.64
CA SER A 347 0.56 17.89 -20.39
C SER A 347 0.02 17.28 -21.68
N LYS A 348 -1.10 16.57 -21.56
CA LYS A 348 -2.13 16.32 -22.59
C LYS A 348 -3.24 15.44 -22.02
N GLY A 349 -3.87 15.90 -20.94
CA GLY A 349 -5.28 15.60 -20.71
C GLY A 349 -6.10 16.43 -21.68
N GLU A 350 -6.33 15.92 -22.90
CA GLU A 350 -7.46 16.39 -23.69
C GLU A 350 -8.74 16.04 -22.92
N ILE A 351 -9.30 17.05 -22.27
CA ILE A 351 -10.69 17.02 -21.82
C ILE A 351 -11.52 17.01 -23.11
N VAL A 352 -11.91 15.83 -23.57
CA VAL A 352 -13.00 15.69 -24.52
C VAL A 352 -14.27 16.09 -23.76
N VAL A 353 -14.62 17.37 -23.85
CA VAL A 353 -15.95 17.86 -23.48
C VAL A 353 -16.92 17.27 -24.50
N THR A 354 -17.52 16.13 -24.17
CA THR A 354 -18.75 15.71 -24.84
C THR A 354 -19.81 16.74 -24.48
N LYS A 355 -20.19 17.59 -25.45
CA LYS A 355 -21.39 18.40 -25.36
C LYS A 355 -22.57 17.45 -25.21
N GLU A 356 -23.14 17.38 -24.02
CA GLU A 356 -24.50 16.89 -23.84
C GLU A 356 -25.42 17.86 -24.59
N ASN A 357 -26.13 17.34 -25.59
CA ASN A 357 -27.22 18.04 -26.23
C ASN A 357 -28.39 18.06 -25.24
N ASP A 358 -28.70 19.26 -24.73
CA ASP A 358 -30.03 19.59 -24.21
C ASP A 358 -31.03 19.45 -25.35
N ASP A 359 -31.87 18.41 -25.29
CA ASP A 359 -33.18 18.41 -25.93
C ASP A 359 -34.20 17.92 -24.88
N THR A 360 -34.68 18.87 -24.10
CA THR A 360 -35.95 18.78 -23.39
C THR A 360 -37.07 18.72 -24.42
N ASN A 361 -37.69 17.55 -24.62
CA ASN A 361 -39.01 17.47 -25.23
C ASN A 361 -40.05 17.06 -24.18
N ILE A 362 -40.82 18.08 -23.83
CA ILE A 362 -42.08 18.07 -23.12
C ILE A 362 -43.07 17.26 -23.95
N ILE A 363 -43.71 16.27 -23.33
CA ILE A 363 -44.87 15.59 -23.90
C ILE A 363 -46.10 16.28 -23.29
N GLU A 364 -46.76 17.13 -24.08
CA GLU A 364 -48.13 17.59 -23.83
C GLU A 364 -49.06 16.93 -24.87
N GLU A 365 -50.19 16.42 -24.38
CA GLU A 365 -51.28 15.83 -25.14
C GLU A 365 -52.00 16.88 -25.99
N THR A 366 -52.29 16.56 -27.25
CA THR A 366 -53.50 17.05 -27.93
C THR A 366 -54.08 15.95 -28.81
N GLU A 367 -55.33 15.60 -28.53
CA GLU A 367 -56.23 14.84 -29.40
C GLU A 367 -56.44 15.55 -30.75
N SER A 368 -56.51 14.78 -31.84
CA SER A 368 -57.50 15.02 -32.91
C SER A 368 -57.54 13.83 -33.87
N ALA A 369 -58.78 13.40 -34.13
CA ALA A 369 -59.24 12.36 -35.03
C ALA A 369 -58.64 12.38 -36.45
N ALA A 370 -58.56 11.21 -37.10
CA ALA A 370 -59.57 10.78 -38.08
C ALA A 370 -59.05 9.66 -39.01
N LEU A 371 -59.87 8.60 -39.08
CA LEU A 371 -60.27 7.83 -40.26
C LEU A 371 -59.27 6.94 -41.04
N GLU A 372 -59.69 5.66 -41.09
CA GLU A 372 -59.92 4.84 -42.28
C GLU A 372 -58.86 3.82 -42.78
N VAL A 373 -59.16 2.54 -42.52
CA VAL A 373 -59.69 1.54 -43.49
C VAL A 373 -58.95 0.18 -43.52
N ILE A 374 -59.75 -0.82 -43.14
CA ILE A 374 -59.68 -2.29 -43.22
C ILE A 374 -58.81 -3.03 -42.20
#